data_AF-A0A2V7I4Q9-F1
#
_entry.id   AF-A0A2V7I4Q9-F1
#
_cell.length_a   1.000
_cell.length_b   1.000
_cell.length_c   1.000
_cell.angle_alpha   90.00
_cell.angle_beta   90.00
_cell.angle_gamma   90.00
#
_symmetry.space_group_name_H-M   'P 1'
#
loop_
_entity.id
_entity.type
_entity.pdbx_description
1 polymer ?
#
loop_
_entity_poly.entity_id
_entity_poly.type
_entity_poly.pdbx_seq_one_letter_code
_entity_poly.pdbx_strand_id
1 'polypeptide(L)'
;MPMAYSPTFTVLVITGYLLTVVGAVLALAAAVWWMRAGEWAHEGPPPAAFRALTTAAFTMFTVGLFWQLIGYLRLDYAAGW
;
A
#
# COMPACT_ATOMS: atom_id res chain seq x y z
N MET A 1 -26.92 -15.58 8.54
CA MET A 1 -25.94 -15.43 9.64
C MET A 1 -25.57 -13.96 9.71
N PRO A 2 -25.48 -13.31 10.88
CA PRO A 2 -24.99 -11.95 10.89
C PRO A 2 -23.58 -12.00 10.29
N MET A 3 -23.30 -11.14 9.30
CA MET A 3 -21.96 -10.85 8.75
C MET A 3 -21.01 -10.26 9.83
N ALA A 4 -21.22 -10.63 11.09
CA ALA A 4 -20.39 -10.24 12.22
C ALA A 4 -19.08 -11.00 12.10
N TYR A 5 -18.08 -10.32 11.51
CA TYR A 5 -16.68 -10.50 11.84
C TYR A 5 -16.18 -11.96 11.78
N SER A 6 -16.02 -12.48 10.57
CA SER A 6 -15.08 -13.58 10.38
C SER A 6 -13.70 -13.09 10.84
N PRO A 7 -13.07 -13.70 11.87
CA PRO A 7 -11.75 -13.27 12.35
C PRO A 7 -10.72 -13.25 11.20
N THR A 8 -10.86 -14.21 10.28
CA THR A 8 -10.05 -14.31 9.07
C THR A 8 -10.24 -13.11 8.13
N PHE A 9 -11.48 -12.67 7.91
CA PHE A 9 -11.76 -11.48 7.11
C PHE A 9 -11.13 -10.23 7.73
N THR A 10 -11.34 -10.04 9.03
CA THR A 10 -10.79 -8.89 9.77
C THR A 10 -9.27 -8.85 9.71
N VAL A 11 -8.61 -9.99 9.90
CA VAL A 11 -7.14 -10.08 9.78
C VAL A 11 -6.68 -9.73 8.37
N LEU A 12 -7.30 -10.31 7.33
CA LEU A 12 -6.93 -10.03 5.94
C LEU A 12 -7.07 -8.54 5.61
N VAL A 13 -8.20 -7.94 5.94
CA VAL A 13 -8.46 -6.52 5.63
C VAL A 13 -7.52 -5.60 6.44
N ILE A 14 -7.33 -5.86 7.74
CA ILE A 14 -6.43 -5.04 8.57
C ILE A 14 -4.99 -5.14 8.07
N THR A 15 -4.49 -6.35 7.78
CA THR A 15 -3.13 -6.53 7.29
C THR A 15 -2.93 -5.81 5.95
N GLY A 16 -3.87 -5.94 5.02
CA GLY A 16 -3.80 -5.24 3.73
C GLY A 16 -3.90 -3.72 3.89
N TYR A 17 -4.76 -3.24 4.80
CA TYR A 17 -4.88 -1.82 5.12
C TYR A 17 -3.58 -1.26 5.70
N LEU A 18 -2.96 -1.94 6.65
CA LEU A 18 -1.68 -1.52 7.23
C LEU A 18 -0.57 -1.42 6.17
N LEU A 19 -0.47 -2.42 5.28
CA LEU A 19 0.47 -2.36 4.15
C LEU A 19 0.21 -1.16 3.23
N THR A 20 -1.07 -0.87 2.98
CA THR A 20 -1.48 0.26 2.14
C THR A 20 -1.11 1.59 2.78
N VAL A 21 -1.39 1.76 4.07
CA VAL A 21 -1.04 2.97 4.82
C VAL A 21 0.48 3.16 4.85
N VAL A 22 1.26 2.11 5.12
CA VAL A 22 2.72 2.21 5.10
C VAL A 22 3.22 2.59 3.71
N GLY A 23 2.71 1.96 2.65
CA GLY A 23 3.04 2.33 1.26
C GLY A 23 2.73 3.79 0.95
N ALA A 24 1.56 4.28 1.38
CA ALA A 24 1.15 5.68 1.22
C ALA A 24 2.05 6.66 1.99
N VAL A 25 2.43 6.33 3.22
CA VAL A 25 3.35 7.16 4.03
C VAL A 25 4.73 7.22 3.39
N LEU A 26 5.25 6.09 2.86
CA LEU A 26 6.52 6.06 2.14
C LEU A 26 6.46 6.88 0.84
N ALA A 27 5.34 6.83 0.11
CA ALA A 27 5.12 7.64 -1.07
C ALA A 27 5.07 9.14 -0.72
N LEU A 28 4.41 9.50 0.38
CA LEU A 28 4.39 10.87 0.88
C LEU A 28 5.79 11.35 1.28
N ALA A 29 6.58 10.51 1.95
CA ALA A 29 7.97 10.81 2.29
C ALA A 29 8.82 11.03 1.03
N ALA A 30 8.64 10.21 0.00
CA ALA A 30 9.28 10.41 -1.29
C ALA A 30 8.84 11.72 -1.96
N ALA A 31 7.55 12.04 -1.95
CA ALA A 31 7.04 13.30 -2.49
C ALA A 31 7.62 14.53 -1.75
N VAL A 32 7.68 14.48 -0.42
CA VAL A 32 8.29 15.52 0.41
C VAL A 32 9.77 15.67 0.11
N TRP A 33 10.50 14.55 -0.04
CA TRP A 33 11.90 14.59 -0.46
C TRP A 33 12.02 15.25 -1.84
N TRP A 34 11.23 14.82 -2.82
CA TRP A 34 11.26 15.38 -4.17
C TRP A 34 11.00 16.89 -4.18
N MET A 35 10.01 17.37 -3.42
CA MET A 35 9.72 18.80 -3.28
C MET A 35 10.88 19.58 -2.66
N ARG A 36 11.63 18.98 -1.73
CA ARG A 36 12.79 19.61 -1.08
C ARG A 36 14.07 19.53 -1.90
N ALA A 37 14.18 18.59 -2.83
CA ALA A 37 15.38 18.38 -3.63
C ALA A 37 15.68 19.54 -4.60
N GLY A 38 14.70 20.41 -4.89
CA GLY A 38 14.90 21.61 -5.70
C GLY A 38 15.49 21.34 -7.10
N GLU A 39 16.26 22.29 -7.64
CA GLU A 39 16.90 22.21 -8.96
C GLU A 39 17.96 21.09 -9.08
N TRP A 40 18.43 20.54 -7.95
CA TRP A 40 19.49 19.52 -7.87
C TRP A 40 19.03 18.15 -8.40
N ALA A 41 17.71 17.92 -8.49
CA ALA A 41 17.14 16.73 -9.13
C ALA A 41 17.12 16.81 -10.67
N HIS A 42 17.36 17.98 -11.27
CA HIS A 42 17.33 18.15 -12.73
C HIS A 42 18.63 17.75 -13.43
N GLU A 43 19.76 17.72 -12.72
CA GLU A 43 21.08 17.59 -13.35
C GLU A 43 21.60 16.14 -13.46
N GLY A 44 20.86 15.16 -12.96
CA GLY A 44 21.30 13.76 -12.99
C GLY A 44 20.20 12.74 -12.68
N PRO A 45 20.50 11.44 -12.82
CA PRO A 45 19.53 10.39 -12.51
C PRO A 45 19.12 10.44 -11.03
N PRO A 46 17.85 10.14 -10.69
CA PRO A 46 17.38 10.15 -9.31
C PRO A 46 18.24 9.23 -8.42
N PRO A 47 18.57 9.63 -7.18
CA PRO A 47 19.37 8.82 -6.27
C PRO A 47 18.83 7.41 -6.12
N ALA A 48 19.70 6.41 -6.03
CA ALA A 48 19.29 5.00 -5.87
C ALA A 48 18.38 4.80 -4.64
N ALA A 49 18.63 5.54 -3.55
CA ALA A 49 17.79 5.54 -2.36
C ALA A 49 16.37 6.06 -2.64
N PHE A 50 16.23 7.13 -3.45
CA PHE A 50 14.92 7.67 -3.83
C PHE A 50 14.14 6.65 -4.67
N ARG A 51 14.81 5.99 -5.63
CA ARG A 51 14.22 4.92 -6.46
C ARG A 51 13.78 3.73 -5.62
N ALA A 52 14.61 3.30 -4.66
CA ALA A 52 14.28 2.21 -3.75
C ALA A 52 13.07 2.56 -2.87
N LEU A 53 13.03 3.79 -2.32
CA LEU A 53 11.91 4.27 -1.51
C LEU A 53 10.60 4.31 -2.30
N THR A 54 10.60 4.85 -3.51
CA THR A 54 9.41 4.89 -4.38
C THR A 54 8.96 3.50 -4.81
N THR A 55 9.91 2.62 -5.14
CA THR A 55 9.60 1.21 -5.49
C THR A 55 8.98 0.48 -4.30
N ALA A 56 9.54 0.64 -3.09
CA ALA A 56 9.01 0.05 -1.87
C ALA A 56 7.62 0.61 -1.55
N ALA A 57 7.45 1.94 -1.64
CA ALA A 57 6.17 2.61 -1.43
C ALA A 57 5.08 2.05 -2.36
N PHE A 58 5.36 1.99 -3.66
CA PHE A 58 4.46 1.43 -4.66
C PHE A 58 4.14 -0.03 -4.38
N THR A 59 5.17 -0.86 -4.14
CA THR A 59 4.99 -2.30 -3.90
C THR A 59 4.13 -2.56 -2.67
N MET A 60 4.40 -1.89 -1.53
CA MET A 60 3.62 -2.06 -0.31
C MET A 60 2.19 -1.59 -0.49
N PHE A 61 1.99 -0.45 -1.17
CA PHE A 61 0.66 0.07 -1.45
C PHE A 61 -0.16 -0.90 -2.31
N THR A 62 0.40 -1.35 -3.43
CA THR A 62 -0.26 -2.26 -4.37
C THR A 62 -0.55 -3.61 -3.72
N VAL A 63 0.42 -4.21 -3.02
CA VAL A 63 0.20 -5.48 -2.30
C VAL A 63 -0.88 -5.31 -1.25
N GLY A 64 -0.87 -4.23 -0.47
CA GLY A 64 -1.90 -3.94 0.52
C GLY A 64 -3.31 -3.82 -0.06
N LEU A 65 -3.45 -3.18 -1.24
CA LEU A 65 -4.72 -3.07 -1.95
C LEU A 65 -5.23 -4.43 -2.45
N PHE A 66 -4.37 -5.20 -3.14
CA PHE A 66 -4.77 -6.52 -3.62
C PHE A 66 -5.07 -7.50 -2.48
N TRP A 67 -4.37 -7.36 -1.35
CA TRP A 67 -4.64 -8.18 -0.17
C TRP A 67 -6.01 -7.89 0.45
N GLN A 68 -6.40 -6.61 0.53
CA GLN A 68 -7.76 -6.23 0.92
C GLN A 68 -8.79 -6.79 -0.05
N LEU A 69 -8.56 -6.66 -1.36
CA LEU A 69 -9.46 -7.18 -2.39
C LEU A 69 -9.66 -8.70 -2.24
N ILE A 70 -8.60 -9.47 -1.98
CA ILE A 70 -8.71 -10.91 -1.69
C ILE A 70 -9.58 -11.17 -0.45
N GLY A 71 -9.43 -10.35 0.60
CA GLY A 71 -10.27 -10.42 1.79
C GLY A 71 -11.76 -10.23 1.47
N TYR A 72 -12.09 -9.20 0.68
CA TYR A 72 -13.45 -8.94 0.24
C TYR A 72 -14.01 -10.03 -0.68
N LEU A 73 -13.25 -10.47 -1.68
CA LEU A 73 -13.69 -11.54 -2.58
C LEU A 73 -13.96 -12.84 -1.82
N ARG A 74 -13.11 -13.20 -0.85
CA ARG A 74 -13.33 -14.39 -0.01
C ARG A 74 -14.60 -14.27 0.83
N LEU A 75 -14.94 -13.07 1.30
CA LEU A 75 -16.19 -12.83 2.01
C LEU A 75 -17.40 -13.05 1.09
N ASP A 76 -17.36 -12.50 -0.13
CA ASP A 76 -18.42 -12.65 -1.14
C ASP A 76 -18.61 -14.13 -1.53
N TYR A 77 -17.53 -14.85 -1.83
CA TYR A 77 -17.58 -16.29 -2.11
C TYR A 77 -18.17 -17.09 -0.94
N ALA A 78 -17.81 -16.75 0.30
CA ALA A 78 -18.37 -17.41 1.49
C ALA A 78 -19.84 -17.06 1.73
N ALA A 79 -20.30 -15.91 1.23
CA ALA A 79 -21.69 -15.47 1.31
C ALA A 79 -22.60 -16.14 0.26
N GLY A 80 -22.03 -16.93 -0.67
CA GLY A 80 -22.79 -17.78 -1.59
C GLY A 80 -23.34 -17.08 -2.83
N TRP A 81 -22.73 -15.98 -3.25
CA TRP A 81 -23.01 -15.29 -4.52
C TRP A 81 -22.06 -15.75 -5.63
#